data_AF-A0A931BE92-F1
#
_entry.id   AF-A0A931BE92-F1
#
_cell.length_a   1.000
_cell.length_b   1.000
_cell.length_c   1.000
_cell.angle_alpha   90.00
_cell.angle_beta   90.00
_cell.angle_gamma   90.00
#
_symmetry.space_group_name_H-M   'P 1'
#
loop_
_entity.id
_entity.type
_entity.pdbx_description
1 polymer ?
#
loop_
_entity_poly.entity_id
_entity_poly.type
_entity_poly.pdbx_seq_one_letter_code
_entity_poly.pdbx_strand_id
1 'polypeptide(L)'
;MALSRLHRFSAFALLGAALGGCCANDVCDPDDPLADAVKLRFSPRFAQNDLDTLTVLRYPKVFTANTRPESVTFVRTAAPLRGDSILINNSTPFARTGNTTLGNYRYVVQYLAHPNGVPKGVLTTAFVIDSLRIQGNYEATGCCTQYTNTTKTVYYTSGGVAQVVDLKQQPFLLIP
;
A
#
# COMPACT_ATOMS: atom_id res chain seq x y z
N MET A 1 -59.19 11.85 35.80
CA MET A 1 -58.52 10.58 35.43
C MET A 1 -57.71 10.81 34.15
N ALA A 2 -56.40 11.07 34.25
CA ALA A 2 -55.49 11.03 33.09
C ALA A 2 -54.04 11.06 33.59
N LEU A 3 -53.48 9.90 33.95
CA LEU A 3 -52.05 9.79 34.23
C LEU A 3 -51.58 8.34 34.04
N SER A 4 -51.35 7.88 32.80
CA SER A 4 -50.75 6.54 32.57
C SER A 4 -50.33 6.27 31.11
N ARG A 5 -49.55 7.13 30.45
CA ARG A 5 -48.98 6.78 29.11
C ARG A 5 -47.56 7.28 28.85
N LEU A 6 -46.64 7.16 29.81
CA LEU A 6 -45.26 7.62 29.60
C LEU A 6 -44.17 6.67 30.13
N HIS A 7 -44.35 5.35 30.10
CA HIS A 7 -43.35 4.39 30.64
C HIS A 7 -42.89 3.30 29.67
N ARG A 8 -43.33 3.30 28.41
CA ARG A 8 -42.97 2.22 27.45
C ARG A 8 -41.82 2.53 26.49
N PHE A 9 -41.29 3.75 26.47
CA PHE A 9 -40.18 4.12 25.58
C PHE A 9 -38.78 4.11 26.23
N SER A 10 -38.68 4.00 27.56
CA SER A 10 -37.38 4.08 28.26
C SER A 10 -36.59 2.76 28.33
N ALA A 11 -37.20 1.61 28.05
CA ALA A 11 -36.52 0.31 28.14
C ALA A 11 -35.68 -0.04 26.89
N PHE A 12 -36.02 0.50 25.72
CA PHE A 12 -35.26 0.25 24.48
C PHE A 12 -33.99 1.12 24.35
N ALA A 13 -33.96 2.29 24.99
CA ALA A 13 -32.80 3.18 24.94
C ALA A 13 -31.61 2.69 25.79
N LEU A 14 -31.87 1.91 26.85
CA LEU A 14 -30.83 1.38 27.74
C LEU A 14 -30.11 0.14 27.17
N LEU A 15 -30.74 -0.60 26.26
CA LEU A 15 -30.11 -1.77 25.64
C LEU A 15 -29.14 -1.42 24.49
N GLY A 16 -29.34 -0.27 23.83
CA GLY A 16 -28.45 0.21 22.77
C GLY A 16 -27.10 0.73 23.27
N ALA A 17 -27.05 1.24 24.52
CA ALA A 17 -25.82 1.77 25.10
C ALA A 17 -24.88 0.69 25.68
N ALA A 18 -25.37 -0.52 25.92
CA ALA A 18 -24.56 -1.60 26.49
C ALA A 18 -23.63 -2.28 25.46
N LEU A 19 -23.98 -2.26 24.17
CA LEU A 19 -23.16 -2.84 23.10
C LEU A 19 -21.99 -1.94 22.68
N GLY A 20 -22.04 -0.64 22.99
CA GLY A 20 -20.94 0.31 22.77
C GLY A 20 -19.97 0.45 23.94
N GLY A 21 -20.25 -0.18 25.08
CA GLY A 21 -19.53 0.01 26.34
C GLY A 21 -18.37 -0.95 26.61
N CYS A 22 -18.24 -2.06 25.88
CA CYS A 22 -17.17 -3.03 26.13
C CYS A 22 -15.78 -2.52 25.71
N CYS A 23 -15.70 -1.53 24.82
CA CYS A 23 -14.43 -1.02 24.29
C CYS A 23 -14.04 0.35 24.86
N ALA A 24 -14.74 0.88 25.86
CA ALA A 24 -14.60 2.28 26.29
C ALA A 24 -13.22 2.63 26.89
N ASN A 25 -12.45 1.63 27.32
CA ASN A 25 -11.13 1.80 27.92
C ASN A 25 -9.97 1.28 27.04
N ASP A 26 -10.26 0.56 25.96
CA ASP A 26 -9.22 0.10 25.04
C ASP A 26 -9.08 1.14 23.93
N VAL A 27 -7.99 1.91 23.96
CA VAL A 27 -7.61 2.76 22.83
C VAL A 27 -7.21 1.81 21.70
N CYS A 28 -8.16 1.46 20.83
CA CYS A 28 -7.82 0.79 19.59
C CYS A 28 -7.00 1.78 18.76
N ASP A 29 -5.70 1.55 18.60
CA ASP A 29 -4.93 2.24 17.56
C ASP A 29 -5.32 1.54 16.24
N PRO A 30 -6.13 2.17 15.37
CA PRO A 30 -6.57 1.52 14.16
C PRO A 30 -5.35 1.18 13.32
N ASP A 31 -5.24 -0.10 12.94
CA ASP A 31 -4.19 -0.59 12.04
C ASP A 31 -3.97 0.37 10.88
N ASP A 32 -2.70 0.55 10.47
CA ASP A 32 -2.41 1.19 9.19
C ASP A 32 -3.14 0.36 8.10
N PRO A 33 -4.19 0.89 7.43
CA PRO A 33 -4.88 0.14 6.38
C PRO A 33 -3.96 -0.19 5.19
N LEU A 34 -2.75 0.39 5.19
CA LEU A 34 -1.66 0.15 4.26
C LEU A 34 -0.52 -0.65 4.89
N ALA A 35 -0.76 -1.39 5.98
CA ALA A 35 0.23 -2.23 6.65
C ALA A 35 0.92 -3.18 5.66
N ASP A 36 0.19 -3.73 4.71
CA ASP A 36 0.70 -4.64 3.67
C ASP A 36 1.16 -3.93 2.39
N ALA A 37 1.06 -2.60 2.32
CA ALA A 37 1.43 -1.85 1.14
C ALA A 37 2.94 -1.60 1.08
N VAL A 38 3.54 -1.74 -0.08
CA VAL A 38 4.84 -1.13 -0.38
C VAL A 38 4.64 0.30 -0.84
N LYS A 39 5.35 1.22 -0.20
CA LYS A 39 5.35 2.64 -0.54
C LYS A 39 6.58 2.90 -1.42
N LEU A 40 6.38 3.52 -2.58
CA LEU A 40 7.46 4.00 -3.44
C LEU A 40 7.52 5.51 -3.36
N ARG A 41 8.72 6.08 -3.33
CA ARG A 41 8.91 7.52 -3.26
C ARG A 41 10.05 7.96 -4.17
N PHE A 42 9.89 9.09 -4.83
CA PHE A 42 10.99 9.66 -5.59
C PHE A 42 12.06 10.26 -4.68
N SER A 43 13.31 10.02 -5.07
CA SER A 43 14.46 10.71 -4.54
C SER A 43 14.27 12.22 -4.68
N PRO A 44 14.68 13.01 -3.66
CA PRO A 44 14.64 14.47 -3.76
C PRO A 44 15.57 15.03 -4.84
N ARG A 45 16.47 14.20 -5.40
CA ARG A 45 17.48 14.58 -6.41
C ARG A 45 16.93 14.84 -7.80
N PHE A 46 15.74 14.36 -8.14
CA PHE A 46 15.12 14.73 -9.42
C PHE A 46 15.00 16.27 -9.49
N ALA A 47 14.91 16.89 -10.68
CA ALA A 47 14.38 18.24 -10.87
C ALA A 47 12.88 18.19 -11.24
N GLN A 48 12.14 19.27 -11.03
CA GLN A 48 10.66 19.26 -11.09
C GLN A 48 10.15 18.83 -12.48
N ASN A 49 10.96 19.09 -13.50
CA ASN A 49 10.68 18.83 -14.90
C ASN A 49 11.38 17.56 -15.42
N ASP A 50 12.15 16.87 -14.58
CA ASP A 50 12.91 15.69 -15.01
C ASP A 50 12.03 14.44 -15.12
N LEU A 51 10.84 14.47 -14.54
CA LEU A 51 9.94 13.32 -14.49
C LEU A 51 8.59 13.63 -15.11
N ASP A 52 8.21 12.80 -16.07
CA ASP A 52 6.94 12.92 -16.78
C ASP A 52 6.00 11.76 -16.44
N THR A 53 6.55 10.56 -16.31
CA THR A 53 5.76 9.34 -16.18
C THR A 53 6.44 8.30 -15.30
N LEU A 54 5.69 7.70 -14.38
CA LEU A 54 6.06 6.44 -13.73
C LEU A 54 5.19 5.31 -14.27
N THR A 55 5.82 4.22 -14.67
CA THR A 55 5.14 2.98 -15.04
C THR A 55 5.50 1.89 -14.05
N VAL A 56 4.49 1.27 -13.45
CA VAL A 56 4.65 0.06 -12.66
C VAL A 56 4.08 -1.09 -13.48
N LEU A 57 4.89 -2.12 -13.70
CA LEU A 57 4.47 -3.37 -14.32
C LEU A 57 4.40 -4.47 -13.26
N ARG A 58 3.42 -5.36 -13.38
CA ARG A 58 3.23 -6.51 -12.50
C ARG A 58 3.17 -7.79 -13.32
N TYR A 59 4.02 -8.75 -12.95
CA TYR A 59 4.12 -10.08 -13.56
C TYR A 59 3.78 -11.14 -12.51
N PRO A 60 2.82 -12.05 -12.76
CA PRO A 60 2.67 -13.24 -11.92
C PRO A 60 3.97 -14.04 -11.90
N LYS A 61 4.40 -14.49 -10.72
CA LYS A 61 5.63 -15.32 -10.59
C LYS A 61 5.48 -16.67 -11.28
N VAL A 62 4.28 -17.25 -11.20
CA VAL A 62 3.93 -18.45 -11.94
C VAL A 62 3.50 -18.02 -13.33
N PHE A 63 4.39 -18.22 -14.30
CA PHE A 63 4.11 -17.90 -15.69
C PHE A 63 3.24 -18.98 -16.34
N THR A 64 2.19 -18.56 -17.04
CA THR A 64 1.49 -19.40 -18.02
C THR A 64 1.56 -18.73 -19.39
N ALA A 65 1.43 -19.50 -20.48
CA ALA A 65 1.55 -18.97 -21.85
C ALA A 65 0.61 -17.79 -22.17
N ASN A 66 -0.49 -17.64 -21.42
CA ASN A 66 -1.47 -16.57 -21.60
C ASN A 66 -1.27 -15.39 -20.62
N THR A 67 -0.24 -15.45 -19.77
CA THR A 67 0.01 -14.44 -18.76
C THR A 67 0.70 -13.23 -19.38
N ARG A 68 -0.06 -12.15 -19.58
CA ARG A 68 0.49 -10.84 -19.95
C ARG A 68 0.77 -10.03 -18.68
N PRO A 69 1.87 -9.24 -18.65
CA PRO A 69 2.04 -8.29 -17.57
C PRO A 69 0.93 -7.26 -17.59
N GLU A 70 0.50 -6.88 -16.38
CA GLU A 70 -0.35 -5.72 -16.19
C GLU A 70 0.54 -4.49 -16.02
N SER A 71 0.10 -3.35 -16.52
CA SER A 71 0.82 -2.08 -16.37
C SER A 71 -0.11 -1.00 -15.87
N VAL A 72 0.36 -0.20 -14.92
CA VAL A 72 -0.27 1.07 -14.54
C VAL A 72 0.73 2.19 -14.74
N THR A 73 0.24 3.26 -15.35
CA THR A 73 1.01 4.45 -15.65
C THR A 73 0.49 5.63 -14.85
N PHE A 74 1.38 6.29 -14.12
CA PHE A 74 1.12 7.51 -13.38
C PHE A 74 1.73 8.68 -14.16
N VAL A 75 0.87 9.53 -14.71
CA VAL A 75 1.27 10.75 -15.44
C VAL A 75 1.15 11.93 -14.47
N ARG A 76 2.28 12.42 -13.95
CA ARG A 76 2.36 13.65 -13.12
C ARG A 76 3.75 14.26 -13.23
N THR A 77 3.83 15.59 -13.11
CA THR A 77 5.10 16.31 -12.90
C THR A 77 5.75 15.86 -11.59
N ALA A 78 7.08 15.95 -11.48
CA ALA A 78 7.82 15.39 -10.34
C ALA A 78 7.44 15.99 -8.97
N ALA A 79 6.79 17.16 -8.92
CA ALA A 79 6.51 17.87 -7.66
C ALA A 79 5.49 17.13 -6.75
N PRO A 80 4.27 16.78 -7.20
CA PRO A 80 3.36 15.96 -6.39
C PRO A 80 3.98 14.60 -6.00
N LEU A 81 4.72 13.96 -6.92
CA LEU A 81 5.28 12.63 -6.70
C LEU A 81 6.47 12.58 -5.73
N ARG A 82 7.10 13.73 -5.40
CA ARG A 82 8.14 13.79 -4.35
C ARG A 82 7.58 13.88 -2.93
N GLY A 83 6.44 14.55 -2.79
CA GLY A 83 5.72 14.62 -1.53
C GLY A 83 4.98 13.33 -1.24
N ASP A 84 4.33 12.78 -2.27
CA ASP A 84 3.43 11.65 -2.16
C ASP A 84 4.16 10.31 -2.31
N SER A 85 3.63 9.29 -1.64
CA SER A 85 4.05 7.91 -1.85
C SER A 85 3.11 7.21 -2.81
N ILE A 86 3.68 6.42 -3.71
CA ILE A 86 2.92 5.56 -4.60
C ILE A 86 2.75 4.23 -3.91
N LEU A 87 1.50 3.79 -3.78
CA LEU A 87 1.14 2.61 -3.01
C LEU A 87 0.99 1.41 -3.92
N ILE A 88 1.68 0.33 -3.58
CA ILE A 88 1.49 -0.99 -4.18
C ILE A 88 1.04 -1.96 -3.07
N ASN A 89 -0.19 -2.46 -3.16
CA ASN A 89 -0.78 -3.43 -2.25
C ASN A 89 -1.58 -4.50 -3.05
N ASN A 90 -2.41 -5.29 -2.37
CA ASN A 90 -3.20 -6.37 -3.00
C ASN A 90 -4.27 -5.88 -4.00
N SER A 91 -4.68 -4.61 -3.94
CA SER A 91 -5.80 -4.04 -4.70
C SER A 91 -5.51 -2.68 -5.34
N THR A 92 -4.27 -2.18 -5.23
CA THR A 92 -3.84 -0.88 -5.74
C THR A 92 -2.35 -0.96 -6.10
N PRO A 93 -1.92 -0.42 -7.25
CA PRO A 93 -2.75 0.21 -8.26
C PRO A 93 -3.47 -0.80 -9.16
N PHE A 94 -3.17 -2.08 -9.01
CA PHE A 94 -3.77 -3.15 -9.79
C PHE A 94 -4.97 -3.74 -9.06
N ALA A 95 -5.99 -4.15 -9.82
CA ALA A 95 -7.08 -4.92 -9.26
C ALA A 95 -6.58 -6.24 -8.64
N ARG A 96 -7.27 -6.68 -7.59
CA ARG A 96 -6.99 -7.96 -6.95
C ARG A 96 -7.47 -9.10 -7.85
N THR A 97 -6.60 -10.07 -8.11
CA THR A 97 -6.92 -11.27 -8.90
C THR A 97 -7.04 -12.49 -8.00
N GLY A 98 -8.28 -12.84 -7.64
CA GLY A 98 -8.60 -13.96 -6.76
C GLY A 98 -7.93 -13.83 -5.38
N ASN A 99 -7.30 -14.90 -4.92
CA ASN A 99 -6.61 -14.96 -3.63
C ASN A 99 -5.10 -14.64 -3.72
N THR A 100 -4.65 -14.13 -4.86
CA THR A 100 -3.23 -13.84 -5.09
C THR A 100 -2.80 -12.61 -4.29
N THR A 101 -1.85 -12.79 -3.38
CA THR A 101 -1.25 -11.71 -2.58
C THR A 101 -0.11 -11.01 -3.31
N LEU A 102 0.24 -9.81 -2.86
CA LEU A 102 1.33 -8.97 -3.35
C LEU A 102 2.65 -9.75 -3.57
N GLY A 103 3.00 -10.66 -2.65
CA GLY A 103 4.21 -11.47 -2.72
C GLY A 103 4.28 -12.49 -3.86
N ASN A 104 3.17 -12.78 -4.55
CA ASN A 104 3.11 -13.72 -5.68
C ASN A 104 3.35 -13.06 -7.04
N TYR A 105 3.70 -11.77 -7.03
CA TYR A 105 4.05 -11.03 -8.22
C TYR A 105 5.49 -10.53 -8.16
N ARG A 106 6.06 -10.33 -9.35
CA ARG A 106 7.26 -9.56 -9.60
C ARG A 106 6.83 -8.19 -10.13
N TYR A 107 7.43 -7.12 -9.63
CA TYR A 107 7.12 -5.76 -10.08
C TYR A 107 8.32 -5.13 -10.75
N VAL A 108 8.10 -4.46 -11.88
CA VAL A 108 9.12 -3.66 -12.55
C VAL A 108 8.70 -2.21 -12.45
N VAL A 109 9.55 -1.38 -11.85
CA VAL A 109 9.28 0.05 -11.66
C VAL A 109 10.15 0.83 -12.64
N GLN A 110 9.51 1.57 -13.52
CA GLN A 110 10.16 2.35 -14.58
C GLN A 110 9.70 3.78 -14.53
N TYR A 111 10.56 4.71 -14.90
CA TYR A 111 10.21 6.10 -15.06
C TYR A 111 10.75 6.65 -16.37
N LEU A 112 10.03 7.59 -16.95
CA LEU A 112 10.47 8.37 -18.10
C LEU A 112 11.14 9.64 -17.58
N ALA A 113 12.45 9.73 -17.79
CA ALA A 113 13.23 10.90 -17.39
C ALA A 113 13.57 11.79 -18.58
N HIS A 114 13.59 13.11 -18.38
CA HIS A 114 14.04 14.11 -19.35
C HIS A 114 15.33 14.79 -18.87
N PRO A 115 16.45 14.06 -18.75
CA PRO A 115 17.70 14.64 -18.26
C PRO A 115 18.11 15.82 -19.14
N ASN A 116 18.44 16.95 -18.52
CA ASN A 116 18.95 18.15 -19.20
C ASN A 116 18.02 18.70 -20.31
N GLY A 117 16.70 18.53 -20.19
CA GLY A 117 15.74 19.05 -21.15
C GLY A 117 15.78 18.37 -22.52
N VAL A 118 16.34 17.14 -22.61
CA VAL A 118 16.30 16.34 -23.84
C VAL A 118 14.83 16.08 -24.22
N PRO A 119 14.39 16.42 -25.45
CA PRO A 119 12.97 16.33 -25.84
C PRO A 119 12.40 14.91 -25.85
N LYS A 120 13.28 13.91 -26.05
CA LYS A 120 12.90 12.49 -26.05
C LYS A 120 13.28 11.90 -24.71
N GLY A 121 12.30 11.70 -23.84
CA GLY A 121 12.51 11.06 -22.55
C GLY A 121 13.18 9.70 -22.68
N VAL A 122 13.98 9.35 -21.67
CA VAL A 122 14.67 8.07 -21.56
C VAL A 122 13.93 7.19 -20.56
N LEU A 123 13.38 6.07 -21.04
CA LEU A 123 12.74 5.09 -20.17
C LEU A 123 13.81 4.39 -19.35
N THR A 124 13.77 4.58 -18.03
CA THR A 124 14.75 4.08 -17.08
C THR A 124 14.09 3.12 -16.12
N THR A 125 14.69 1.95 -15.92
CA THR A 125 14.23 1.01 -14.88
C THR A 125 14.86 1.41 -13.55
N ALA A 126 14.04 1.84 -12.59
CA ALA A 126 14.48 2.19 -11.25
C ALA A 126 14.96 0.94 -10.50
N PHE A 127 14.07 -0.05 -10.43
CA PHE A 127 14.32 -1.33 -9.79
C PHE A 127 13.27 -2.36 -10.19
N VAL A 128 13.59 -3.62 -9.89
CA VAL A 128 12.72 -4.78 -10.03
C VAL A 128 12.51 -5.38 -8.67
N ILE A 129 11.26 -5.39 -8.18
CA ILE A 129 10.88 -6.08 -6.95
C ILE A 129 10.67 -7.55 -7.29
N ASP A 130 11.61 -8.40 -6.89
CA ASP A 130 11.61 -9.82 -7.21
C ASP A 130 10.73 -10.61 -6.24
N SER A 131 10.73 -10.25 -4.96
CA SER A 131 9.82 -10.84 -3.98
C SER A 131 9.55 -9.96 -2.78
N LEU A 132 8.42 -10.22 -2.12
CA LEU A 132 8.04 -9.58 -0.88
C LEU A 132 7.71 -10.65 0.15
N ARG A 133 8.24 -10.49 1.35
CA ARG A 133 7.91 -11.32 2.50
C ARG A 133 7.19 -10.45 3.51
N ILE A 134 5.87 -10.65 3.59
CA ILE A 134 5.00 -9.99 4.54
C ILE A 134 4.42 -11.08 5.44
N GLN A 135 4.65 -10.95 6.73
CA GLN A 135 4.09 -11.84 7.76
C GLN A 135 3.56 -10.94 8.86
N GLY A 136 2.40 -11.29 9.39
CA GLY A 136 1.77 -10.55 10.46
C GLY A 136 0.98 -11.45 11.38
N ASN A 137 0.65 -10.89 12.52
CA ASN A 137 -0.22 -11.50 13.51
C ASN A 137 -1.53 -10.74 13.52
N TYR A 138 -2.61 -11.49 13.56
CA TYR A 138 -3.94 -10.96 13.79
C TYR A 138 -4.31 -11.23 15.24
N GLU A 139 -4.53 -10.16 16.00
CA GLU A 139 -4.95 -10.20 17.39
C GLU A 139 -6.36 -9.65 17.49
N ALA A 140 -7.26 -10.40 18.13
CA ALA A 140 -8.63 -9.98 18.34
C ALA A 140 -8.93 -10.02 19.83
N THR A 141 -9.04 -8.84 20.44
CA THR A 141 -9.25 -8.67 21.88
C THR A 141 -10.72 -8.42 22.22
N GLY A 142 -11.67 -9.02 21.49
CA GLY A 142 -13.13 -8.85 21.71
C GLY A 142 -13.69 -7.43 21.45
N CYS A 143 -12.86 -6.40 21.59
CA CYS A 143 -13.13 -4.99 21.47
C CYS A 143 -12.52 -4.38 20.20
N CYS A 144 -11.34 -4.89 19.81
CA CYS A 144 -10.62 -4.45 18.62
C CYS A 144 -10.09 -5.68 17.86
N THR A 145 -9.83 -5.47 16.58
CA THR A 145 -9.08 -6.40 15.74
C THR A 145 -7.85 -5.65 15.23
N GLN A 146 -6.66 -6.19 15.49
CA GLN A 146 -5.39 -5.57 15.14
C GLN A 146 -4.57 -6.53 14.28
N TYR A 147 -4.08 -6.05 13.15
CA TYR A 147 -3.16 -6.74 12.27
C TYR A 147 -1.80 -6.05 12.28
N THR A 148 -0.83 -6.68 12.91
CA THR A 148 0.54 -6.17 12.98
C THR A 148 1.47 -7.00 12.12
N ASN A 149 2.17 -6.35 11.18
CA ASN A 149 3.23 -7.00 10.43
C ASN A 149 4.44 -7.28 11.32
N THR A 150 4.72 -8.55 11.58
CA THR A 150 5.92 -9.03 12.26
C THR A 150 7.13 -8.90 11.34
N THR A 151 6.96 -9.21 10.05
CA THR A 151 7.99 -9.12 9.01
C THR A 151 7.45 -8.36 7.79
N LYS A 152 8.23 -7.42 7.25
CA LYS A 152 7.90 -6.74 5.98
C LYS A 152 9.18 -6.47 5.18
N THR A 153 9.66 -7.47 4.47
CA THR A 153 10.94 -7.40 3.74
C THR A 153 10.70 -7.40 2.23
N VAL A 154 11.41 -6.52 1.53
CA VAL A 154 11.42 -6.49 0.07
C VAL A 154 12.79 -6.90 -0.46
N TYR A 155 12.78 -7.80 -1.44
CA TYR A 155 13.93 -8.21 -2.22
C TYR A 155 13.80 -7.60 -3.61
N TYR A 156 14.74 -6.74 -3.99
CA TYR A 156 14.70 -6.05 -5.27
C TYR A 156 16.07 -5.90 -5.90
N THR A 157 16.10 -5.68 -7.21
CA THR A 157 17.33 -5.45 -7.97
C THR A 157 17.31 -4.01 -8.52
N SER A 158 18.36 -3.23 -8.30
CA SER A 158 18.55 -1.89 -8.86
C SER A 158 19.93 -1.76 -9.49
N GLY A 159 20.02 -1.24 -10.71
CA GLY A 159 21.30 -1.15 -11.43
C GLY A 159 22.01 -2.50 -11.63
N GLY A 160 21.26 -3.60 -11.64
CA GLY A 160 21.82 -4.96 -11.71
C GLY A 160 22.31 -5.54 -10.38
N VAL A 161 22.16 -4.81 -9.27
CA VAL A 161 22.57 -5.24 -7.93
C VAL A 161 21.36 -5.65 -7.10
N ALA A 162 21.40 -6.85 -6.53
CA ALA A 162 20.37 -7.34 -5.61
C ALA A 162 20.47 -6.63 -4.25
N GLN A 163 19.32 -6.26 -3.71
CA GLN A 163 19.16 -5.50 -2.47
C GLN A 163 18.02 -6.10 -1.64
N VAL A 164 18.14 -5.96 -0.32
CA VAL A 164 17.13 -6.39 0.66
C VAL A 164 16.86 -5.23 1.59
N VAL A 165 15.59 -4.87 1.75
CA VAL A 165 15.18 -3.78 2.64
C VAL A 165 14.08 -4.27 3.57
N ASP A 166 14.25 -4.03 4.86
CA ASP A 166 13.19 -4.16 5.85
C ASP A 166 12.35 -2.87 5.84
N LEU A 167 11.12 -2.99 5.34
CA LEU A 167 10.20 -1.86 5.25
C LEU A 167 9.64 -1.41 6.61
N LYS A 168 9.91 -2.15 7.69
CA LYS A 168 9.62 -1.66 9.05
C LYS A 168 10.65 -0.62 9.49
N GLN A 169 11.89 -0.73 9.01
CA GLN A 169 12.97 0.23 9.29
C GLN A 169 13.02 1.35 8.24
N GLN A 170 12.74 1.02 6.98
CA GLN A 170 12.71 1.96 5.87
C GLN A 170 11.35 1.91 5.17
N PRO A 171 10.39 2.78 5.54
CA PRO A 171 8.97 2.61 5.18
C PRO A 171 8.65 2.76 3.69
N PHE A 172 9.63 3.08 2.84
CA PHE A 172 9.47 3.22 1.40
C PHE A 172 10.74 2.81 0.64
N LEU A 173 10.55 2.42 -0.63
CA LEU A 173 11.63 2.28 -1.59
C LEU A 173 11.85 3.61 -2.32
N LEU A 174 13.12 4.02 -2.42
CA LEU A 174 13.50 5.22 -3.13
C LEU A 174 13.71 4.93 -4.62
N ILE A 175 13.00 5.67 -5.46
CA ILE A 175 13.23 5.73 -6.90
C ILE A 175 14.37 6.75 -7.12
N PRO A 176 15.51 6.32 -7.69
CA PRO A 176 16.76 7.09 -7.71
C PRO A 176 16.69 8.33 -8.58
#